data_AF-A0A377F6J9-F1
#
_entry.id   AF-A0A377F6J9-F1
#
_cell.length_a   1.000
_cell.length_b   1.000
_cell.length_c   1.000
_cell.angle_alpha   90.00
_cell.angle_beta   90.00
_cell.angle_gamma   90.00
#
_symmetry.space_group_name_H-M   'P 1'
#
loop_
_entity.id
_entity.type
_entity.pdbx_description
1 polymer ?
#
loop_
_entity_poly.entity_id
_entity_poly.type
_entity_poly.pdbx_seq_one_letter_code
_entity_poly.pdbx_strand_id
1 'polypeptide(L)'
;MNEKLNQLKEKLDNLHTTISAISFPQQDFIDVNNYQYPFLHSEDLVSFPKMLSEKIGKMTKFEPSEHDVEIIDSIIYSLDKAQPNLNHLNHSNTNVSGPAIASYFVSMLYISTEINELFSFEVLNNKELLPKKIINRLGLYQSNLQTIEEKSGDLDSKINVINEAYDAAESLPTTLKSLRETNEEINQLNELSEKNADSINERLEQAKLDGKELNDIKNTIAQLHKNVAKEANDYLAELKVEAQGYIDKCEEAFRTTTSKGLAGAFEDKARKLNASIRLWVAGLIAALGAGAVVGYTRLHALEAYLSNPNASGIKLTIQLILSILSVGAPLWFAWLATKQIGQRFRLAEDYEFKASVSKAYEGYRREAMQLDSDFSQRLFGNALTRLEEPPLRFVEETAHSSPIMEMLSSDGFQKFGGKRW
;
A
#
# COMPACT_ATOMS: atom_id res chain seq x y z
N MET A 1 99.09 -55.84 -30.08
CA MET A 1 99.28 -54.53 -30.72
C MET A 1 98.77 -54.66 -32.14
N ASN A 2 97.87 -53.76 -32.56
CA ASN A 2 97.23 -53.78 -33.87
C ASN A 2 98.28 -53.71 -35.01
N GLU A 3 98.01 -54.37 -36.14
CA GLU A 3 98.90 -54.48 -37.29
C GLU A 3 99.37 -53.10 -37.81
N LYS A 4 98.47 -52.11 -37.87
CA LYS A 4 98.78 -50.75 -38.33
C LYS A 4 99.65 -49.95 -37.34
N LEU A 5 99.45 -50.16 -36.03
CA LEU A 5 100.30 -49.55 -35.01
C LEU A 5 101.70 -50.18 -34.96
N ASN A 6 101.80 -51.48 -35.22
CA ASN A 6 103.10 -52.13 -35.41
C ASN A 6 103.81 -51.56 -36.64
N GLN A 7 103.09 -51.37 -37.75
CA GLN A 7 103.64 -50.77 -38.96
C GLN A 7 104.17 -49.35 -38.72
N LEU A 8 103.41 -48.50 -38.03
CA LEU A 8 103.85 -47.14 -37.65
C LEU A 8 105.09 -47.19 -36.74
N LYS A 9 105.09 -48.08 -35.75
CA LYS A 9 106.24 -48.28 -34.86
C LYS A 9 107.50 -48.68 -35.63
N GLU A 10 107.40 -49.65 -36.52
CA GLU A 10 108.51 -50.10 -37.37
C GLU A 10 109.04 -48.96 -38.26
N LYS A 11 108.16 -48.12 -38.81
CA LYS A 11 108.55 -46.94 -39.61
C LYS A 11 109.32 -45.91 -38.77
N LEU A 12 108.91 -45.65 -37.53
CA LEU A 12 109.62 -44.76 -36.62
C LEU A 12 110.97 -45.35 -36.15
N ASP A 13 111.05 -46.66 -35.91
CA ASP A 13 112.31 -47.34 -35.59
C ASP A 13 113.30 -47.33 -36.78
N ASN A 14 112.80 -47.50 -38.01
CA ASN A 14 113.58 -47.36 -39.23
C ASN A 14 114.07 -45.92 -39.45
N LEU A 15 113.23 -44.92 -39.13
CA LEU A 15 113.62 -43.51 -39.17
C LEU A 15 114.74 -43.21 -38.15
N HIS A 16 114.61 -43.72 -36.91
CA HIS A 16 115.67 -43.62 -35.91
C HIS A 16 116.99 -44.21 -36.42
N THR A 17 116.95 -45.40 -37.02
CA THR A 17 118.14 -46.06 -37.56
C THR A 17 118.75 -45.26 -38.71
N THR A 18 117.90 -44.75 -39.62
CA THR A 18 118.34 -43.92 -40.76
C THR A 18 119.05 -42.66 -40.28
N ILE A 19 118.50 -41.94 -39.31
CA ILE A 19 119.07 -40.69 -38.80
C ILE A 19 120.32 -40.97 -37.97
N SER A 20 120.37 -42.08 -37.22
CA SER A 20 121.56 -42.49 -36.47
C SER A 20 122.78 -42.80 -37.37
N ALA A 21 122.54 -43.17 -38.63
CA ALA A 21 123.59 -43.41 -39.62
C ALA A 21 124.13 -42.13 -40.28
N ILE A 22 123.48 -40.98 -40.06
CA ILE A 22 123.89 -39.70 -40.62
C ILE A 22 125.01 -39.11 -39.76
N SER A 23 126.17 -38.84 -40.36
CA SER A 23 127.24 -38.06 -39.71
C SER A 23 126.93 -36.58 -39.82
N PHE A 24 126.61 -35.95 -38.69
CA PHE A 24 126.37 -34.51 -38.61
C PHE A 24 127.70 -33.73 -38.53
N PRO A 25 127.81 -32.57 -39.20
CA PRO A 25 129.04 -31.79 -39.24
C PRO A 25 129.43 -31.18 -37.87
N GLN A 26 128.46 -30.97 -36.98
CA GLN A 26 128.66 -30.48 -35.61
C GLN A 26 127.67 -31.17 -34.66
N GLN A 27 128.07 -31.29 -33.39
CA GLN A 27 127.26 -31.93 -32.36
C GLN A 27 126.19 -30.99 -31.80
N ASP A 28 126.58 -29.75 -31.47
CA ASP A 28 125.68 -28.67 -31.04
C ASP A 28 125.28 -27.78 -32.22
N PHE A 29 123.98 -27.64 -32.48
CA PHE A 29 123.50 -26.80 -33.59
C PHE A 29 123.63 -25.30 -33.32
N ILE A 30 123.94 -24.90 -32.08
CA ILE A 30 124.17 -23.51 -31.67
C ILE A 30 125.49 -22.96 -32.25
N ASP A 31 126.49 -23.82 -32.40
CA ASP A 31 127.84 -23.44 -32.82
C ASP A 31 127.94 -23.12 -34.33
N VAL A 32 126.88 -23.42 -35.10
CA VAL A 32 126.74 -23.13 -36.54
C VAL A 32 126.45 -21.64 -36.82
N ASN A 33 126.27 -20.83 -35.76
CA ASN A 33 126.24 -19.36 -35.79
C ASN A 33 125.22 -18.73 -36.78
N ASN A 34 124.04 -19.34 -36.89
CA ASN A 34 122.94 -18.84 -37.70
C ASN A 34 121.61 -18.97 -36.91
N TYR A 35 120.76 -17.94 -36.96
CA TYR A 35 119.44 -17.90 -36.29
C TYR A 35 118.44 -18.96 -36.81
N GLN A 36 118.82 -19.70 -37.85
CA GLN A 36 118.00 -20.69 -38.54
C GLN A 36 118.03 -22.07 -37.86
N TYR A 37 118.94 -22.32 -36.91
CA TYR A 37 119.05 -23.59 -36.23
C TYR A 37 118.35 -23.58 -34.86
N PRO A 38 117.60 -24.64 -34.50
CA PRO A 38 117.03 -24.77 -33.17
C PRO A 38 118.12 -25.03 -32.12
N PHE A 39 117.86 -24.63 -30.87
CA PHE A 39 118.72 -24.91 -29.71
C PHE A 39 118.61 -26.38 -29.30
N LEU A 40 119.14 -27.28 -30.13
CA LEU A 40 119.08 -28.74 -29.94
C LEU A 40 120.41 -29.38 -30.30
N HIS A 41 120.62 -30.60 -29.80
CA HIS A 41 121.77 -31.43 -30.11
C HIS A 41 121.47 -32.36 -31.28
N SER A 42 122.51 -32.80 -31.99
CA SER A 42 122.36 -33.81 -33.06
C SER A 42 121.74 -35.13 -32.56
N GLU A 43 121.96 -35.49 -31.30
CA GLU A 43 121.32 -36.65 -30.65
C GLU A 43 119.82 -36.47 -30.43
N ASP A 44 119.31 -35.24 -30.29
CA ASP A 44 117.88 -34.97 -30.11
C ASP A 44 117.08 -35.28 -31.38
N LEU A 45 117.69 -35.07 -32.55
CA LEU A 45 117.11 -35.47 -33.84
C LEU A 45 116.96 -36.99 -33.94
N VAL A 46 117.94 -37.71 -33.40
CA VAL A 46 117.99 -39.18 -33.39
C VAL A 46 117.03 -39.73 -32.33
N SER A 47 116.89 -39.08 -31.17
CA SER A 47 116.06 -39.58 -30.06
C SER A 47 114.57 -39.42 -30.31
N PHE A 48 114.15 -38.43 -31.11
CA PHE A 48 112.74 -38.09 -31.33
C PHE A 48 111.90 -39.25 -31.92
N PRO A 49 112.30 -39.90 -33.04
CA PRO A 49 111.56 -41.05 -33.57
C PRO A 49 111.49 -42.21 -32.58
N LYS A 50 112.58 -42.45 -31.82
CA LYS A 50 112.64 -43.51 -30.81
C LYS A 50 111.68 -43.26 -29.65
N MET A 51 111.61 -42.02 -29.16
CA MET A 51 110.67 -41.63 -28.09
C MET A 51 109.21 -41.88 -28.51
N LEU A 52 108.86 -41.55 -29.76
CA LEU A 52 107.51 -41.80 -30.29
C LEU A 52 107.22 -43.30 -30.47
N SER A 53 108.20 -44.07 -30.98
CA SER A 53 108.10 -45.53 -31.08
C SER A 53 107.90 -46.20 -29.71
N GLU A 54 108.69 -45.81 -28.70
CA GLU A 54 108.54 -46.31 -27.34
C GLU A 54 107.19 -45.95 -26.72
N LYS A 55 106.67 -44.76 -27.02
CA LYS A 55 105.34 -44.33 -26.56
C LYS A 55 104.22 -45.21 -27.15
N ILE A 56 104.27 -45.49 -28.45
CA ILE A 56 103.33 -46.43 -29.09
C ILE A 56 103.48 -47.84 -28.47
N GLY A 57 104.72 -48.28 -28.21
CA GLY A 57 105.00 -49.58 -27.59
C GLY A 57 104.43 -49.77 -26.19
N LYS A 58 104.23 -48.69 -25.42
CA LYS A 58 103.59 -48.75 -24.09
C LYS A 58 102.08 -48.97 -24.16
N MET A 59 101.44 -48.68 -25.29
CA MET A 59 99.99 -48.75 -25.48
C MET A 59 99.56 -50.07 -26.16
N THR A 60 99.93 -51.21 -25.56
CA THR A 60 99.77 -52.54 -26.18
C THR A 60 98.32 -53.02 -26.35
N LYS A 61 97.40 -52.47 -25.56
CA LYS A 61 95.97 -52.82 -25.51
C LYS A 61 95.07 -51.85 -26.29
N PHE A 62 95.63 -50.85 -26.95
CA PHE A 62 94.85 -49.91 -27.73
C PHE A 62 94.43 -50.55 -29.06
N GLU A 63 93.12 -50.59 -29.30
CA GLU A 63 92.53 -50.99 -30.57
C GLU A 63 92.06 -49.73 -31.32
N PRO A 64 92.65 -49.42 -32.49
CA PRO A 64 92.27 -48.26 -33.28
C PRO A 64 90.88 -48.46 -33.91
N SER A 65 90.03 -47.44 -33.84
CA SER A 65 88.78 -47.33 -34.61
C SER A 65 89.07 -47.05 -36.09
N GLU A 66 88.06 -47.10 -36.96
CA GLU A 66 88.24 -46.77 -38.40
C GLU A 66 88.86 -45.39 -38.60
N HIS A 67 88.42 -44.38 -37.84
CA HIS A 67 88.99 -43.04 -37.88
C HIS A 67 90.42 -42.98 -37.31
N ASP A 68 90.71 -43.74 -36.24
CA ASP A 68 92.08 -43.83 -35.70
C ASP A 68 93.04 -44.46 -36.72
N VAL A 69 92.56 -45.42 -37.52
CA VAL A 69 93.34 -46.05 -38.61
C VAL A 69 93.65 -45.04 -39.73
N GLU A 70 92.69 -44.17 -40.09
CA GLU A 70 92.93 -43.09 -41.07
C GLU A 70 94.04 -42.13 -40.60
N ILE A 71 94.02 -41.75 -39.33
CA ILE A 71 95.06 -40.90 -38.73
C ILE A 71 96.41 -41.62 -38.76
N ILE A 72 96.46 -42.88 -38.34
CA ILE A 72 97.69 -43.69 -38.39
C ILE A 72 98.24 -43.80 -39.83
N ASP A 73 97.38 -44.02 -40.81
CA ASP A 73 97.77 -44.09 -42.22
C ASP A 73 98.28 -42.74 -42.75
N SER A 74 97.71 -41.62 -42.29
CA SER A 74 98.20 -40.27 -42.63
C SER A 74 99.60 -40.00 -42.06
N ILE A 75 99.88 -40.49 -40.86
CA ILE A 75 101.20 -40.39 -40.22
C ILE A 75 102.21 -41.25 -41.00
N ILE A 76 101.87 -42.49 -41.33
CA ILE A 76 102.73 -43.39 -42.11
C ILE A 76 103.04 -42.76 -43.47
N TYR A 77 102.03 -42.20 -44.14
CA TYR A 77 102.20 -41.49 -45.41
C TYR A 77 103.16 -40.30 -45.29
N SER A 78 103.02 -39.50 -44.23
CA SER A 78 103.89 -38.35 -43.97
C SER A 78 105.34 -38.77 -43.73
N LEU A 79 105.55 -39.86 -42.98
CA LEU A 79 106.88 -40.45 -42.75
C LEU A 79 107.52 -40.94 -44.05
N ASP A 80 106.78 -41.65 -44.90
CA ASP A 80 107.29 -42.16 -46.17
C ASP A 80 107.63 -41.03 -47.17
N LYS A 81 106.85 -39.94 -47.17
CA LYS A 81 107.12 -38.77 -48.02
C LYS A 81 108.26 -37.88 -47.50
N ALA A 82 108.58 -37.94 -46.21
CA ALA A 82 109.66 -37.16 -45.61
C ALA A 82 111.06 -37.74 -45.88
N GLN A 83 111.16 -39.01 -46.30
CA GLN A 83 112.44 -39.72 -46.52
C GLN A 83 113.45 -38.98 -47.42
N PRO A 84 113.07 -38.34 -48.56
CA PRO A 84 114.02 -37.62 -49.41
C PRO A 84 114.68 -36.41 -48.71
N ASN A 85 113.97 -35.78 -47.77
CA ASN A 85 114.45 -34.60 -47.06
C ASN A 85 115.53 -34.95 -46.02
N LEU A 86 115.62 -36.23 -45.61
CA LEU A 86 116.64 -36.70 -44.66
C LEU A 86 118.06 -36.58 -45.21
N ASN A 87 118.23 -36.73 -46.53
CA ASN A 87 119.54 -36.60 -47.20
C ASN A 87 120.11 -35.18 -47.16
N HIS A 88 119.26 -34.18 -46.88
CA HIS A 88 119.66 -32.78 -46.79
C HIS A 88 120.06 -32.35 -45.37
N LEU A 89 119.86 -33.22 -44.36
CA LEU A 89 120.16 -32.93 -42.96
C LEU A 89 121.66 -32.76 -42.67
N ASN A 90 122.53 -33.47 -43.41
CA ASN A 90 123.99 -33.36 -43.28
C ASN A 90 124.65 -32.54 -44.41
N HIS A 91 123.87 -31.74 -45.14
CA HIS A 91 124.43 -30.96 -46.23
C HIS A 91 125.44 -29.92 -45.71
N SER A 92 126.59 -29.83 -46.37
CA SER A 92 127.68 -28.89 -46.04
C SER A 92 127.31 -27.40 -46.16
N ASN A 93 126.16 -27.07 -46.76
CA ASN A 93 125.68 -25.70 -46.92
C ASN A 93 124.62 -25.43 -45.84
N THR A 94 124.90 -24.47 -44.97
CA THR A 94 124.03 -24.09 -43.85
C THR A 94 122.66 -23.58 -44.30
N ASN A 95 122.57 -22.99 -45.50
CA ASN A 95 121.31 -22.54 -46.09
C ASN A 95 120.43 -23.71 -46.58
N VAL A 96 120.97 -24.93 -46.64
CA VAL A 96 120.22 -26.16 -47.04
C VAL A 96 119.93 -27.02 -45.82
N SER A 97 120.94 -27.26 -44.96
CA SER A 97 120.76 -28.10 -43.77
C SER A 97 119.90 -27.43 -42.69
N GLY A 98 119.96 -26.11 -42.51
CA GLY A 98 119.11 -25.38 -41.56
C GLY A 98 117.61 -25.56 -41.83
N PRO A 99 117.10 -25.21 -43.04
CA PRO A 99 115.70 -25.44 -43.41
C PRO A 99 115.29 -26.92 -43.40
N ALA A 100 116.20 -27.85 -43.75
CA ALA A 100 115.91 -29.28 -43.69
C ALA A 100 115.70 -29.77 -42.25
N ILE A 101 116.54 -29.33 -41.30
CA ILE A 101 116.41 -29.64 -39.87
C ILE A 101 115.13 -29.04 -39.30
N ALA A 102 114.81 -27.79 -39.63
CA ALA A 102 113.56 -27.15 -39.21
C ALA A 102 112.33 -27.88 -39.75
N SER A 103 112.33 -28.24 -41.05
CA SER A 103 111.23 -29.00 -41.67
C SER A 103 111.06 -30.39 -41.06
N TYR A 104 112.17 -31.06 -40.71
CA TYR A 104 112.12 -32.33 -40.00
C TYR A 104 111.47 -32.17 -38.62
N PHE A 105 111.89 -31.19 -37.83
CA PHE A 105 111.29 -30.94 -36.51
C PHE A 105 109.80 -30.62 -36.58
N VAL A 106 109.38 -29.79 -37.54
CA VAL A 106 107.95 -29.50 -37.76
C VAL A 106 107.18 -30.78 -38.11
N SER A 107 107.76 -31.64 -38.95
CA SER A 107 107.14 -32.93 -39.30
C SER A 107 107.03 -33.86 -38.08
N MET A 108 108.08 -33.94 -37.26
CA MET A 108 108.07 -34.77 -36.05
C MET A 108 107.14 -34.20 -34.97
N LEU A 109 107.01 -32.87 -34.87
CA LEU A 109 106.05 -32.20 -33.98
C LEU A 109 104.60 -32.51 -34.40
N TYR A 110 104.31 -32.44 -35.70
CA TYR A 110 103.01 -32.83 -36.25
C TYR A 110 102.68 -34.28 -35.87
N ILE A 111 103.59 -35.22 -36.17
CA ILE A 111 103.41 -36.64 -35.84
C ILE A 111 103.25 -36.85 -34.34
N SER A 112 104.02 -36.16 -33.51
CA SER A 112 103.89 -36.24 -32.06
C SER A 112 102.52 -35.75 -31.57
N THR A 113 101.93 -34.76 -32.23
CA THR A 113 100.64 -34.17 -31.85
C THR A 113 99.51 -35.14 -32.17
N GLU A 114 99.51 -35.71 -33.38
CA GLU A 114 98.55 -36.74 -33.80
C GLU A 114 98.64 -37.99 -32.91
N ILE A 115 99.86 -38.45 -32.57
CA ILE A 115 100.06 -39.57 -31.63
C ILE A 115 99.55 -39.21 -30.21
N ASN A 116 99.67 -37.96 -29.77
CA ASN A 116 99.15 -37.52 -28.47
C ASN A 116 97.62 -37.52 -28.44
N GLU A 117 96.98 -37.09 -29.52
CA GLU A 117 95.53 -37.03 -29.65
C GLU A 117 94.89 -38.43 -29.67
N LEU A 118 95.51 -39.38 -30.41
CA LEU A 118 95.15 -40.79 -30.40
C LEU A 118 95.17 -41.43 -28.99
N PHE A 119 95.97 -40.88 -28.08
CA PHE A 119 96.09 -41.33 -26.69
C PHE A 119 95.57 -40.31 -25.65
N SER A 120 94.61 -39.45 -26.03
CA SER A 120 94.02 -38.47 -25.12
C SER A 120 93.17 -39.11 -24.01
N PHE A 121 93.01 -38.39 -22.89
CA PHE A 121 92.29 -38.90 -21.71
C PHE A 121 90.83 -39.28 -22.02
N GLU A 122 90.16 -38.52 -22.89
CA GLU A 122 88.76 -38.75 -23.29
C GLU A 122 88.61 -40.02 -24.12
N VAL A 123 89.52 -40.24 -25.09
CA VAL A 123 89.55 -41.47 -25.90
C VAL A 123 89.87 -42.69 -25.03
N LEU A 124 90.79 -42.54 -24.07
CA LEU A 124 91.14 -43.62 -23.13
C LEU A 124 90.00 -43.92 -22.13
N ASN A 125 89.20 -42.92 -21.73
CA ASN A 125 88.04 -43.09 -20.85
C ASN A 125 86.94 -43.91 -21.54
N ASN A 126 86.61 -43.57 -22.79
CA ASN A 126 85.58 -44.27 -23.55
C ASN A 126 85.95 -45.73 -23.88
N LYS A 127 87.24 -46.07 -23.91
CA LYS A 127 87.75 -47.42 -24.21
C LYS A 127 88.15 -48.23 -22.97
N GLU A 128 87.81 -47.78 -21.75
CA GLU A 128 88.20 -48.42 -20.47
C GLU A 128 89.72 -48.58 -20.24
N LEU A 129 90.53 -47.77 -20.91
CA LEU A 129 92.00 -47.84 -20.85
C LEU A 129 92.59 -46.97 -19.74
N LEU A 130 91.74 -46.31 -18.92
CA LEU A 130 92.19 -45.49 -17.80
C LEU A 130 92.72 -46.34 -16.62
N PRO A 131 93.70 -45.81 -15.85
CA PRO A 131 94.18 -46.48 -14.65
C PRO A 131 93.08 -46.70 -13.59
N LYS A 132 92.92 -47.94 -13.12
CA LYS A 132 91.91 -48.35 -12.12
C LYS A 132 91.85 -47.47 -10.85
N LYS A 133 92.97 -46.88 -10.43
CA LYS A 133 93.03 -45.97 -9.27
C LYS A 133 92.18 -44.70 -9.44
N ILE A 134 92.08 -44.19 -10.67
CA ILE A 134 91.32 -42.97 -10.97
C ILE A 134 89.82 -43.29 -10.94
N ILE A 135 89.43 -44.39 -11.61
CA ILE A 135 88.04 -44.87 -11.65
C ILE A 135 87.48 -45.10 -10.24
N ASN A 136 88.25 -45.80 -9.38
CA ASN A 136 87.81 -46.09 -8.01
C ASN A 136 87.61 -44.83 -7.16
N ARG A 137 88.43 -43.78 -7.35
CA ARG A 137 88.26 -42.52 -6.61
C ARG A 137 87.03 -41.75 -7.05
N LEU A 138 86.74 -41.75 -8.35
CA LEU A 138 85.57 -41.07 -8.90
C LEU A 138 84.27 -41.67 -8.36
N GLY A 139 84.19 -43.01 -8.34
CA GLY A 139 83.03 -43.72 -7.77
C GLY A 139 82.83 -43.45 -6.27
N LEU A 140 83.92 -43.33 -5.51
CA LEU A 140 83.84 -42.98 -4.07
C LEU A 140 83.29 -41.56 -3.86
N TYR A 141 83.73 -40.58 -4.64
CA TYR A 141 83.19 -39.21 -4.53
C TYR A 141 81.72 -39.12 -4.90
N GLN A 142 81.30 -39.86 -5.93
CA GLN A 142 79.90 -39.88 -6.35
C GLN A 142 78.99 -40.51 -5.27
N SER A 143 79.45 -41.60 -4.63
CA SER A 143 78.73 -42.21 -3.50
C SER A 143 78.60 -41.26 -2.30
N ASN A 144 79.65 -40.49 -2.00
CA ASN A 144 79.61 -39.50 -0.92
C ASN A 144 78.60 -38.38 -1.20
N LEU A 145 78.50 -37.89 -2.44
CA LEU A 145 77.54 -36.87 -2.83
C LEU A 145 76.09 -37.35 -2.69
N GLN A 146 75.80 -38.57 -3.14
CA GLN A 146 74.48 -39.18 -2.98
C GLN A 146 74.08 -39.34 -1.51
N THR A 147 75.03 -39.72 -0.65
CA THR A 147 74.78 -39.84 0.80
C THR A 147 74.46 -38.48 1.44
N ILE A 148 75.07 -37.39 0.96
CA ILE A 148 74.80 -36.03 1.45
C ILE A 148 73.39 -35.59 1.04
N GLU A 149 72.97 -35.89 -0.18
CA GLU A 149 71.63 -35.60 -0.69
C GLU A 149 70.55 -36.33 0.13
N GLU A 150 70.73 -37.63 0.39
CA GLU A 150 69.81 -38.44 1.20
C GLU A 150 69.72 -37.96 2.66
N LYS A 151 70.84 -37.53 3.26
CA LYS A 151 70.88 -37.04 4.64
C LYS A 151 70.39 -35.59 4.79
N SER A 152 70.56 -34.77 3.76
CA SER A 152 70.11 -33.38 3.77
C SER A 152 68.59 -33.28 3.71
N GLY A 153 67.92 -34.18 2.98
CA GLY A 153 66.46 -34.11 2.78
C GLY A 153 65.98 -32.71 2.37
N ASP A 154 64.69 -32.43 2.58
CA ASP A 154 64.12 -31.10 2.35
C ASP A 154 64.29 -30.21 3.60
N LEU A 155 65.51 -29.71 3.77
CA LEU A 155 65.91 -28.85 4.89
C LEU A 155 65.11 -27.54 4.91
N ASP A 156 64.71 -27.04 3.73
CA ASP A 156 63.87 -25.85 3.58
C ASP A 156 62.47 -26.06 4.17
N SER A 157 61.83 -27.22 3.94
CA SER A 157 60.53 -27.50 4.57
C SER A 157 60.61 -27.47 6.10
N LYS A 158 61.69 -28.02 6.69
CA LYS A 158 61.87 -28.06 8.14
C LYS A 158 62.07 -26.66 8.71
N ILE A 159 62.83 -25.82 8.02
CA ILE A 159 63.03 -24.42 8.41
C ILE A 159 61.70 -23.65 8.34
N ASN A 160 60.90 -23.86 7.30
CA ASN A 160 59.59 -23.22 7.18
C ASN A 160 58.64 -23.62 8.32
N VAL A 161 58.57 -24.90 8.68
CA VAL A 161 57.76 -25.37 9.81
C VAL A 161 58.23 -24.76 11.15
N ILE A 162 59.53 -24.60 11.34
CA ILE A 162 60.08 -23.97 12.55
C ILE A 162 59.71 -22.49 12.60
N ASN A 163 59.79 -21.77 11.49
CA ASN A 163 59.42 -20.37 11.41
C ASN A 163 57.91 -20.17 11.63
N GLU A 164 57.06 -20.99 11.00
CA GLU A 164 55.60 -20.95 11.23
C GLU A 164 55.24 -21.21 12.70
N ALA A 165 55.89 -22.18 13.34
CA ALA A 165 55.67 -22.46 14.76
C ALA A 165 56.15 -21.30 15.65
N TYR A 166 57.24 -20.62 15.27
CA TYR A 166 57.75 -19.45 15.95
C TYR A 166 56.78 -18.27 15.85
N ASP A 167 56.31 -17.95 14.63
CA ASP A 167 55.34 -16.88 14.37
C ASP A 167 54.01 -17.13 15.09
N ALA A 168 53.55 -18.39 15.12
CA ALA A 168 52.36 -18.79 15.87
C ALA A 168 52.54 -18.63 17.39
N ALA A 169 53.73 -18.94 17.91
CA ALA A 169 54.04 -18.76 19.34
C ALA A 169 54.15 -17.27 19.72
N GLU A 170 54.72 -16.43 18.87
CA GLU A 170 54.83 -14.99 19.08
C GLU A 170 53.46 -14.29 19.04
N SER A 171 52.57 -14.74 18.15
CA SER A 171 51.20 -14.20 18.01
C SER A 171 50.19 -14.79 19.00
N LEU A 172 50.53 -15.87 19.71
CA LEU A 172 49.64 -16.54 20.68
C LEU A 172 49.10 -15.59 21.78
N PRO A 173 49.92 -14.72 22.43
CA PRO A 173 49.42 -13.83 23.48
C PRO A 173 48.41 -12.81 22.95
N THR A 174 48.65 -12.26 21.76
CA THR A 174 47.73 -11.32 21.09
C THR A 174 46.43 -12.00 20.72
N THR A 175 46.50 -13.24 20.20
CA THR A 175 45.32 -14.04 19.85
C THR A 175 44.50 -14.39 21.09
N LEU A 176 45.15 -14.79 22.20
CA LEU A 176 44.48 -15.05 23.47
C LEU A 176 43.82 -13.81 24.05
N LYS A 177 44.46 -12.64 23.93
CA LYS A 177 43.88 -11.36 24.36
C LYS A 177 42.62 -11.04 23.56
N SER A 178 42.71 -11.10 22.22
CA SER A 178 41.56 -10.85 21.34
C SER A 178 40.41 -11.84 21.59
N LEU A 179 40.71 -13.12 21.81
CA LEU A 179 39.71 -14.13 22.16
C LEU A 179 39.02 -13.83 23.49
N ARG A 180 39.77 -13.32 24.48
CA ARG A 180 39.22 -12.93 25.78
C ARG A 180 38.30 -11.72 25.67
N GLU A 181 38.72 -10.69 24.93
CA GLU A 181 37.91 -9.50 24.63
C GLU A 181 36.62 -9.90 23.89
N THR A 182 36.73 -10.76 22.88
CA THR A 182 35.56 -11.28 22.13
C THR A 182 34.60 -12.05 23.04
N ASN A 183 35.11 -12.86 23.98
CA ASN A 183 34.26 -13.55 24.95
C ASN A 183 33.57 -12.59 25.92
N GLU A 184 34.26 -11.53 26.37
CA GLU A 184 33.66 -10.49 27.20
C GLU A 184 32.54 -9.76 26.47
N GLU A 185 32.75 -9.40 25.19
CA GLU A 185 31.71 -8.80 24.34
C GLU A 185 30.51 -9.74 24.14
N ILE A 186 30.74 -11.03 23.89
CA ILE A 186 29.67 -12.04 23.77
C ILE A 186 28.86 -12.12 25.07
N ASN A 187 29.51 -12.10 26.23
CA ASN A 187 28.81 -12.14 27.51
C ASN A 187 27.97 -10.88 27.74
N GLN A 188 28.49 -9.70 27.41
CA GLN A 188 27.72 -8.45 27.47
C GLN A 188 26.52 -8.48 26.51
N LEU A 189 26.71 -9.00 25.29
CA LEU A 189 25.64 -9.15 24.31
C LEU A 189 24.55 -10.12 24.81
N ASN A 190 24.94 -11.21 25.46
CA ASN A 190 24.00 -12.15 26.06
C ASN A 190 23.20 -11.51 27.19
N GLU A 191 23.83 -10.77 28.11
CA GLU A 191 23.13 -10.04 29.17
C GLU A 191 22.15 -8.99 28.61
N LEU A 192 22.54 -8.26 27.57
CA LEU A 192 21.66 -7.32 26.89
C LEU A 192 20.49 -8.03 26.20
N SER A 193 20.75 -9.19 25.59
CA SER A 193 19.71 -9.98 24.93
C SER A 193 18.70 -10.55 25.93
N GLU A 194 19.15 -10.99 27.10
CA GLU A 194 18.29 -11.44 28.19
C GLU A 194 17.41 -10.30 28.72
N LYS A 195 18.00 -9.14 29.02
CA LYS A 195 17.24 -7.93 29.41
C LYS A 195 16.23 -7.50 28.36
N ASN A 196 16.60 -7.57 27.09
CA ASN A 196 15.68 -7.24 26.00
C ASN A 196 14.52 -8.25 25.92
N ALA A 197 14.79 -9.55 26.07
CA ALA A 197 13.77 -10.58 26.09
C ALA A 197 12.78 -10.37 27.25
N ASP A 198 13.26 -10.01 28.44
CA ASP A 198 12.42 -9.68 29.58
C ASP A 198 11.53 -8.46 29.29
N SER A 199 12.11 -7.38 28.75
CA SER A 199 11.34 -6.17 28.39
C SER A 199 10.29 -6.44 27.30
N ILE A 200 10.58 -7.35 26.36
CA ILE A 200 9.65 -7.76 25.32
C ILE A 200 8.49 -8.54 25.95
N ASN A 201 8.76 -9.46 26.87
CA ASN A 201 7.74 -10.22 27.58
C ASN A 201 6.84 -9.31 28.42
N GLU A 202 7.39 -8.34 29.15
CA GLU A 202 6.61 -7.35 29.91
C GLU A 202 5.66 -6.56 28.99
N ARG A 203 6.16 -6.07 27.85
CA ARG A 203 5.33 -5.35 26.86
C ARG A 203 4.25 -6.23 26.25
N LEU A 204 4.53 -7.52 26.05
CA LEU A 204 3.57 -8.49 25.51
C LEU A 204 2.43 -8.73 26.52
N GLU A 205 2.75 -8.88 27.81
CA GLU A 205 1.73 -8.98 28.85
C GLU A 205 0.90 -7.70 28.98
N GLN A 206 1.51 -6.52 28.89
CA GLN A 206 0.77 -5.25 28.85
C GLN A 206 -0.17 -5.19 27.64
N ALA A 207 0.30 -5.55 26.44
CA ALA A 207 -0.53 -5.56 25.24
C ALA A 207 -1.70 -6.55 25.34
N LYS A 208 -1.55 -7.68 26.05
CA LYS A 208 -2.65 -8.62 26.33
C LYS A 208 -3.69 -8.00 27.28
N LEU A 209 -3.25 -7.25 28.29
CA LEU A 209 -4.16 -6.54 29.20
C LEU A 209 -4.94 -5.46 28.43
N ASP A 210 -4.24 -4.61 27.68
CA ASP A 210 -4.83 -3.56 26.86
C ASP A 210 -5.83 -4.16 25.85
N GLY A 211 -5.49 -5.31 25.23
CA GLY A 211 -6.39 -6.02 24.32
C GLY A 211 -7.67 -6.53 24.99
N LYS A 212 -7.63 -6.94 26.26
CA LYS A 212 -8.83 -7.29 27.05
C LYS A 212 -9.67 -6.06 27.35
N GLU A 213 -9.06 -4.98 27.83
CA GLU A 213 -9.74 -3.72 28.12
C GLU A 213 -10.45 -3.16 26.88
N LEU A 214 -9.80 -3.23 25.72
CA LEU A 214 -10.38 -2.76 24.46
C LEU A 214 -11.61 -3.58 24.05
N ASN A 215 -11.58 -4.90 24.31
CA ASN A 215 -12.73 -5.76 24.05
C ASN A 215 -13.89 -5.48 25.01
N ASP A 216 -13.60 -5.21 26.28
CA ASP A 216 -14.60 -4.81 27.27
C ASP A 216 -15.23 -3.45 26.89
N ILE A 217 -14.42 -2.45 26.52
CA ILE A 217 -14.89 -1.15 26.01
C ILE A 217 -15.78 -1.34 24.78
N LYS A 218 -15.39 -2.19 23.83
CA LYS A 218 -16.19 -2.48 22.63
C LYS A 218 -17.56 -3.06 22.99
N ASN A 219 -17.61 -3.96 23.96
CA ASN A 219 -18.87 -4.54 24.45
C ASN A 219 -19.74 -3.48 25.17
N THR A 220 -19.14 -2.62 25.99
CA THR A 220 -19.84 -1.51 26.65
C THR A 220 -20.40 -0.52 25.64
N ILE A 221 -19.63 -0.13 24.61
CA ILE A 221 -20.10 0.76 23.54
C ILE A 221 -21.28 0.12 22.79
N ALA A 222 -21.19 -1.18 22.46
CA ALA A 222 -22.28 -1.89 21.80
C ALA A 222 -23.57 -1.92 22.64
N GLN A 223 -23.44 -2.14 23.96
CA GLN A 223 -24.57 -2.08 24.89
C GLN A 223 -25.14 -0.67 25.02
N LEU A 224 -24.28 0.35 25.17
CA LEU A 224 -24.71 1.75 25.23
C LEU A 224 -25.46 2.16 23.97
N HIS A 225 -24.95 1.84 22.79
CA HIS A 225 -25.64 2.12 21.53
C HIS A 225 -27.02 1.47 21.47
N LYS A 226 -27.14 0.21 21.92
CA LYS A 226 -28.43 -0.49 21.97
C LYS A 226 -29.40 0.15 22.95
N ASN A 227 -28.91 0.57 24.12
CA ASN A 227 -29.73 1.21 25.14
C ASN A 227 -30.20 2.60 24.70
N VAL A 228 -29.30 3.43 24.17
CA VAL A 228 -29.63 4.76 23.65
C VAL A 228 -30.63 4.67 22.50
N ALA A 229 -30.44 3.73 21.56
CA ALA A 229 -31.38 3.52 20.46
C ALA A 229 -32.77 3.10 20.98
N LYS A 230 -32.82 2.26 22.02
CA LYS A 230 -34.08 1.84 22.63
C LYS A 230 -34.76 3.00 23.36
N GLU A 231 -34.04 3.72 24.22
CA GLU A 231 -34.56 4.88 24.96
C GLU A 231 -35.06 5.99 24.02
N ALA A 232 -34.32 6.29 22.96
CA ALA A 232 -34.73 7.27 21.96
C ALA A 232 -36.02 6.83 21.24
N ASN A 233 -36.14 5.54 20.91
CA ASN A 233 -37.34 5.02 20.25
C ASN A 233 -38.55 5.00 21.20
N ASP A 234 -38.36 4.61 22.45
CA ASP A 234 -39.40 4.62 23.48
C ASP A 234 -39.89 6.06 23.74
N TYR A 235 -38.98 7.03 23.85
CA TYR A 235 -39.31 8.46 24.00
C TYR A 235 -40.08 9.03 22.79
N LEU A 236 -39.64 8.70 21.56
CA LEU A 236 -40.33 9.12 20.34
C LEU A 236 -41.73 8.50 20.23
N ALA A 237 -41.89 7.26 20.67
CA ALA A 237 -43.19 6.59 20.70
C ALA A 237 -44.14 7.27 21.69
N GLU A 238 -43.66 7.60 22.90
CA GLU A 238 -44.43 8.32 23.90
C GLU A 238 -44.86 9.71 23.40
N LEU A 239 -43.93 10.48 22.84
CA LEU A 239 -44.22 11.82 22.29
C LEU A 239 -45.23 11.75 21.15
N LYS A 240 -45.16 10.72 20.30
CA LYS A 240 -46.13 10.51 19.23
C LYS A 240 -47.53 10.23 19.78
N VAL A 241 -47.64 9.41 20.82
CA VAL A 241 -48.92 9.13 21.49
C VAL A 241 -49.48 10.40 22.11
N GLU A 242 -48.65 11.20 22.79
CA GLU A 242 -49.06 12.45 23.41
C GLU A 242 -49.51 13.48 22.36
N ALA A 243 -48.74 13.65 21.29
CA ALA A 243 -49.07 14.54 20.17
C ALA A 243 -50.40 14.15 19.50
N GLN A 244 -50.62 12.86 19.26
CA GLN A 244 -51.88 12.37 18.71
C GLN A 244 -53.04 12.67 19.68
N GLY A 245 -52.84 12.43 20.98
CA GLY A 245 -53.84 12.76 21.99
C GLY A 245 -54.19 14.25 22.06
N TYR A 246 -53.23 15.15 21.81
CA TYR A 246 -53.50 16.58 21.69
C TYR A 246 -54.27 16.94 20.42
N ILE A 247 -53.95 16.31 19.28
CA ILE A 247 -54.68 16.52 18.03
C ILE A 247 -56.14 16.11 18.20
N ASP A 248 -56.40 14.92 18.76
CA ASP A 248 -57.76 14.40 18.97
C ASP A 248 -58.57 15.32 19.89
N LYS A 249 -57.98 15.81 20.98
CA LYS A 249 -58.61 16.80 21.89
C LYS A 249 -58.90 18.12 21.20
N CYS A 250 -57.99 18.62 20.35
CA CYS A 250 -58.20 19.84 19.57
C CYS A 250 -59.36 19.67 18.59
N GLU A 251 -59.41 18.55 17.87
CA GLU A 251 -60.49 18.26 16.92
C GLU A 251 -61.84 18.15 17.63
N GLU A 252 -61.90 17.45 18.76
CA GLU A 252 -63.11 17.37 19.59
C GLU A 252 -63.55 18.77 20.06
N ALA A 253 -62.62 19.59 20.57
CA ALA A 253 -62.91 20.94 21.04
C ALA A 253 -63.43 21.87 19.91
N PHE A 254 -62.85 21.81 18.70
CA PHE A 254 -63.32 22.57 17.55
C PHE A 254 -64.73 22.14 17.12
N ARG A 255 -65.00 20.82 17.11
CA ARG A 255 -66.32 20.28 16.75
C ARG A 255 -67.38 20.65 17.79
N THR A 256 -67.08 20.54 19.08
CA THR A 256 -67.98 20.97 20.17
C THR A 256 -68.25 22.48 20.12
N THR A 257 -67.23 23.29 19.88
CA THR A 257 -67.38 24.76 19.79
C THR A 257 -68.28 25.18 18.64
N THR A 258 -68.13 24.54 17.47
CA THR A 258 -68.93 24.86 16.28
C THR A 258 -70.42 24.60 16.51
N SER A 259 -70.76 23.43 17.06
CA SER A 259 -72.15 23.05 17.28
C SER A 259 -72.80 23.83 18.45
N LYS A 260 -72.05 24.03 19.53
CA LYS A 260 -72.47 24.92 20.64
C LYS A 260 -72.65 26.36 20.17
N GLY A 261 -71.81 26.83 19.25
CA GLY A 261 -71.89 28.16 18.63
C GLY A 261 -73.15 28.33 17.80
N LEU A 262 -73.50 27.35 16.96
CA LEU A 262 -74.74 27.36 16.18
C LEU A 262 -75.99 27.34 17.07
N ALA A 263 -76.02 26.45 18.07
CA ALA A 263 -77.12 26.38 19.03
C ALA A 263 -77.29 27.71 19.81
N GLY A 264 -76.18 28.33 20.21
CA GLY A 264 -76.18 29.64 20.86
C GLY A 264 -76.70 30.76 19.96
N ALA A 265 -76.32 30.76 18.68
CA ALA A 265 -76.80 31.75 17.71
C ALA A 265 -78.32 31.68 17.48
N PHE A 266 -78.90 30.48 17.43
CA PHE A 266 -80.36 30.29 17.34
C PHE A 266 -81.09 30.75 18.60
N GLU A 267 -80.56 30.41 19.78
CA GLU A 267 -81.14 30.85 21.06
C GLU A 267 -81.13 32.38 21.20
N ASP A 268 -80.02 33.03 20.85
CA ASP A 268 -79.91 34.49 20.90
C ASP A 268 -80.90 35.17 19.95
N LYS A 269 -81.14 34.59 18.77
CA LYS A 269 -82.14 35.09 17.81
C LYS A 269 -83.55 34.95 18.39
N ALA A 270 -83.90 33.79 18.95
CA ALA A 270 -85.20 33.58 19.57
C ALA A 270 -85.44 34.55 20.74
N ARG A 271 -84.43 34.74 21.61
CA ARG A 271 -84.50 35.67 22.74
C ARG A 271 -84.72 37.12 22.30
N LYS A 272 -84.03 37.57 21.25
CA LYS A 272 -84.22 38.91 20.67
C LYS A 272 -85.64 39.08 20.11
N LEU A 273 -86.17 38.03 19.49
CA LEU A 273 -87.53 38.04 18.94
C LEU A 273 -88.60 38.07 20.06
N ASN A 274 -88.42 37.26 21.10
CA ASN A 274 -89.27 37.27 22.30
C ASN A 274 -89.23 38.61 23.05
N ALA A 275 -88.07 39.26 23.13
CA ALA A 275 -87.98 40.62 23.65
C ALA A 275 -88.79 41.61 22.80
N SER A 276 -88.75 41.45 21.48
CA SER A 276 -89.52 42.28 20.56
C SER A 276 -91.04 42.04 20.64
N ILE A 277 -91.47 40.79 20.80
CA ILE A 277 -92.86 40.41 21.07
C ILE A 277 -93.38 41.18 22.29
N ARG A 278 -92.65 41.17 23.41
CA ARG A 278 -93.03 41.92 24.62
C ARG A 278 -93.22 43.42 24.37
N LEU A 279 -92.39 44.04 23.53
CA LEU A 279 -92.55 45.44 23.14
C LEU A 279 -93.85 45.66 22.34
N TRP A 280 -94.20 44.76 21.42
CA TRP A 280 -95.46 44.84 20.68
C TRP A 280 -96.69 44.57 21.56
N VAL A 281 -96.60 43.67 22.55
CA VAL A 281 -97.68 43.49 23.55
C VAL A 281 -97.89 44.77 24.34
N ALA A 282 -96.81 45.39 24.82
CA ALA A 282 -96.90 46.67 25.53
C ALA A 282 -97.52 47.77 24.65
N GLY A 283 -97.11 47.83 23.38
CA GLY A 283 -97.71 48.73 22.39
C GLY A 283 -99.19 48.46 22.14
N LEU A 284 -99.61 47.20 22.07
CA LEU A 284 -101.01 46.79 21.91
C LEU A 284 -101.85 47.24 23.12
N ILE A 285 -101.37 47.01 24.34
CA ILE A 285 -102.04 47.44 25.58
C ILE A 285 -102.17 48.98 25.60
N ALA A 286 -101.10 49.70 25.26
CA ALA A 286 -101.12 51.16 25.20
C ALA A 286 -102.10 51.69 24.13
N ALA A 287 -102.16 51.06 22.96
CA ALA A 287 -103.09 51.43 21.90
C ALA A 287 -104.55 51.14 22.28
N LEU A 288 -104.81 50.03 22.96
CA LEU A 288 -106.14 49.70 23.48
C LEU A 288 -106.59 50.72 24.53
N GLY A 289 -105.69 51.10 25.46
CA GLY A 289 -105.94 52.14 26.46
C GLY A 289 -106.17 53.52 25.83
N ALA A 290 -105.33 53.92 24.86
CA ALA A 290 -105.50 55.17 24.12
C ALA A 290 -106.81 55.19 23.34
N GLY A 291 -107.18 54.07 22.69
CA GLY A 291 -108.46 53.90 22.01
C GLY A 291 -109.65 54.05 22.96
N ALA A 292 -109.57 53.49 24.16
CA ALA A 292 -110.61 53.64 25.19
C ALA A 292 -110.76 55.10 25.67
N VAL A 293 -109.64 55.80 25.93
CA VAL A 293 -109.64 57.21 26.36
C VAL A 293 -110.16 58.14 25.25
N VAL A 294 -109.66 57.98 24.03
CA VAL A 294 -110.11 58.75 22.86
C VAL A 294 -111.56 58.44 22.55
N GLY A 295 -111.97 57.18 22.62
CA GLY A 295 -113.35 56.75 22.47
C GLY A 295 -114.26 57.43 23.49
N TYR A 296 -113.92 57.38 24.78
CA TYR A 296 -114.68 58.01 25.86
C TYR A 296 -114.83 59.53 25.67
N THR A 297 -113.72 60.24 25.42
CA THR A 297 -113.75 61.70 25.23
C THR A 297 -114.55 62.11 24.00
N ARG A 298 -114.46 61.36 22.90
CA ARG A 298 -115.22 61.63 21.68
C ARG A 298 -116.70 61.28 21.84
N LEU A 299 -117.04 60.19 22.51
CA LEU A 299 -118.43 59.80 22.78
C LEU A 299 -119.13 60.85 23.64
N HIS A 300 -118.45 61.33 24.69
CA HIS A 300 -118.98 62.38 25.57
C HIS A 300 -119.08 63.74 24.86
N ALA A 301 -118.11 64.07 24.00
CA ALA A 301 -118.22 65.25 23.13
C ALA A 301 -119.40 65.13 22.16
N LEU A 302 -119.64 63.95 21.57
CA LEU A 302 -120.76 63.72 20.66
C LEU A 302 -122.12 63.84 21.38
N GLU A 303 -122.22 63.31 22.59
CA GLU A 303 -123.38 63.45 23.48
C GLU A 303 -123.68 64.92 23.79
N ALA A 304 -122.66 65.69 24.20
CA ALA A 304 -122.80 67.12 24.48
C ALA A 304 -123.22 67.96 23.25
N TYR A 305 -122.79 67.56 22.04
CA TYR A 305 -123.23 68.20 20.79
C TYR A 305 -124.64 67.79 20.37
N LEU A 306 -125.10 66.57 20.69
CA LEU A 306 -126.47 66.12 20.43
C LEU A 306 -127.49 66.80 21.36
N SER A 307 -127.10 67.16 22.60
CA SER A 307 -127.98 67.81 23.58
C SER A 307 -128.23 69.31 23.34
N ASN A 308 -127.58 69.95 22.35
CA ASN A 308 -127.66 71.38 22.11
C ASN A 308 -128.58 71.72 20.90
N PRO A 309 -129.71 72.44 21.06
CA PRO A 309 -130.73 72.60 20.01
C PRO A 309 -130.37 73.49 18.80
N ASN A 310 -129.14 74.00 18.70
CA ASN A 310 -128.71 74.95 17.66
C ASN A 310 -127.45 74.51 16.89
N ALA A 311 -127.24 73.20 16.73
CA ALA A 311 -126.08 72.66 16.01
C ALA A 311 -126.31 72.56 14.49
N SER A 312 -125.51 73.25 13.67
CA SER A 312 -125.49 73.06 12.21
C SER A 312 -125.08 71.62 11.85
N GLY A 313 -125.87 70.94 11.00
CA GLY A 313 -125.61 69.55 10.57
C GLY A 313 -124.20 69.30 10.02
N ILE A 314 -123.57 70.29 9.39
CA ILE A 314 -122.19 70.20 8.88
C ILE A 314 -121.16 70.01 10.01
N LYS A 315 -121.34 70.67 11.16
CA LYS A 315 -120.43 70.53 12.31
C LYS A 315 -120.53 69.13 12.93
N LEU A 316 -121.74 68.56 12.97
CA LEU A 316 -121.97 67.18 13.41
C LEU A 316 -121.26 66.18 12.48
N THR A 317 -121.35 66.36 11.16
CA THR A 317 -120.67 65.49 10.19
C THR A 317 -119.14 65.56 10.33
N ILE A 318 -118.56 66.75 10.49
CA ILE A 318 -117.11 66.91 10.71
C ILE A 318 -116.69 66.21 12.01
N GLN A 319 -117.45 66.38 13.10
CA GLN A 319 -117.16 65.73 14.38
C GLN A 319 -117.26 64.20 14.29
N LEU A 320 -118.21 63.67 13.52
CA LEU A 320 -118.38 62.24 13.28
C LEU A 320 -117.19 61.64 12.50
N ILE A 321 -116.78 62.29 11.40
CA ILE A 321 -115.61 61.87 10.60
C ILE A 321 -114.35 61.92 11.44
N LEU A 322 -114.16 62.99 12.22
CA LEU A 322 -113.00 63.15 13.09
C LEU A 322 -112.99 62.10 14.22
N SER A 323 -114.16 61.69 14.71
CA SER A 323 -114.30 60.60 15.68
C SER A 323 -113.91 59.25 15.08
N ILE A 324 -114.39 58.93 13.88
CA ILE A 324 -114.04 57.69 13.16
C ILE A 324 -112.53 57.63 12.88
N LEU A 325 -111.93 58.73 12.45
CA LEU A 325 -110.49 58.80 12.14
C LEU A 325 -109.65 58.71 13.41
N SER A 326 -110.09 59.36 14.50
CA SER A 326 -109.38 59.40 15.77
C SER A 326 -109.42 58.06 16.52
N VAL A 327 -110.53 57.31 16.44
CA VAL A 327 -110.64 55.95 17.01
C VAL A 327 -110.02 54.91 16.07
N GLY A 328 -110.04 55.17 14.75
CA GLY A 328 -109.45 54.31 13.73
C GLY A 328 -107.93 54.16 13.87
N ALA A 329 -107.19 55.20 14.26
CA ALA A 329 -105.73 55.11 14.40
C ALA A 329 -105.27 54.14 15.52
N PRO A 330 -105.76 54.23 16.77
CA PRO A 330 -105.47 53.23 17.80
C PRO A 330 -105.94 51.82 17.42
N LEU A 331 -107.09 51.68 16.76
CA LEU A 331 -107.63 50.38 16.37
C LEU A 331 -106.81 49.73 15.24
N TRP A 332 -106.36 50.51 14.26
CA TRP A 332 -105.47 50.05 13.19
C TRP A 332 -104.11 49.62 13.75
N PHE A 333 -103.55 50.40 14.68
CA PHE A 333 -102.31 50.00 15.35
C PHE A 333 -102.48 48.73 16.18
N ALA A 334 -103.59 48.57 16.91
CA ALA A 334 -103.88 47.36 17.68
C ALA A 334 -103.98 46.12 16.77
N TRP A 335 -104.62 46.24 15.62
CA TRP A 335 -104.70 45.17 14.63
C TRP A 335 -103.30 44.84 14.04
N LEU A 336 -102.51 45.84 13.66
CA LEU A 336 -101.15 45.66 13.17
C LEU A 336 -100.26 44.97 14.21
N ALA A 337 -100.33 45.41 15.47
CA ALA A 337 -99.60 44.81 16.58
C ALA A 337 -100.01 43.34 16.78
N THR A 338 -101.29 42.99 16.59
CA THR A 338 -101.81 41.62 16.68
C THR A 338 -101.33 40.73 15.53
N LYS A 339 -101.08 41.27 14.33
CA LYS A 339 -100.43 40.50 13.25
C LYS A 339 -98.93 40.33 13.49
N GLN A 340 -98.25 41.41 13.92
CA GLN A 340 -96.81 41.40 14.21
C GLN A 340 -96.44 40.47 15.37
N ILE A 341 -97.27 40.41 16.42
CA ILE A 341 -97.07 39.49 17.54
C ILE A 341 -97.15 38.02 17.08
N GLY A 342 -98.14 37.68 16.25
CA GLY A 342 -98.32 36.31 15.75
C GLY A 342 -97.17 35.85 14.85
N GLN A 343 -96.71 36.71 13.93
CA GLN A 343 -95.58 36.41 13.06
C GLN A 343 -94.28 36.23 13.86
N ARG A 344 -93.99 37.13 14.81
CA ARG A 344 -92.78 37.07 15.62
C ARG A 344 -92.81 35.89 16.58
N PHE A 345 -93.97 35.53 17.14
CA PHE A 345 -94.11 34.37 18.02
C PHE A 345 -93.77 33.07 17.29
N ARG A 346 -94.37 32.84 16.10
CA ARG A 346 -94.08 31.66 15.27
C ARG A 346 -92.60 31.56 14.92
N LEU A 347 -91.97 32.68 14.56
CA LEU A 347 -90.55 32.71 14.22
C LEU A 347 -89.66 32.49 15.46
N ALA A 348 -90.07 32.97 16.64
CA ALA A 348 -89.34 32.75 17.89
C ALA A 348 -89.38 31.27 18.29
N GLU A 349 -90.56 30.65 18.19
CA GLU A 349 -90.77 29.23 18.47
C GLU A 349 -89.97 28.31 17.53
N ASP A 350 -89.88 28.65 16.24
CA ASP A 350 -89.04 27.91 15.27
C ASP A 350 -87.54 27.99 15.61
N TYR A 351 -87.05 29.18 15.96
CA TYR A 351 -85.64 29.33 16.38
C TYR A 351 -85.35 28.67 17.73
N GLU A 352 -86.29 28.69 18.67
CA GLU A 352 -86.19 27.95 19.93
C GLU A 352 -86.17 26.44 19.69
N PHE A 353 -87.02 25.94 18.79
CA PHE A 353 -87.00 24.54 18.36
C PHE A 353 -85.66 24.17 17.74
N LYS A 354 -85.13 24.96 16.79
CA LYS A 354 -83.81 24.75 16.17
C LYS A 354 -82.67 24.79 17.18
N ALA A 355 -82.71 25.70 18.15
CA ALA A 355 -81.74 25.75 19.24
C ALA A 355 -81.80 24.48 20.10
N SER A 356 -83.00 24.01 20.46
CA SER A 356 -83.20 22.81 21.26
C SER A 356 -82.73 21.54 20.55
N VAL A 357 -83.04 21.39 19.25
CA VAL A 357 -82.59 20.27 18.41
C VAL A 357 -81.07 20.29 18.27
N SER A 358 -80.46 21.46 18.10
CA SER A 358 -78.99 21.59 18.02
C SER A 358 -78.30 21.20 19.34
N LYS A 359 -78.86 21.60 20.48
CA LYS A 359 -78.35 21.19 21.80
C LYS A 359 -78.54 19.70 22.06
N ALA A 360 -79.70 19.15 21.70
CA ALA A 360 -79.99 17.73 21.82
C ALA A 360 -79.07 16.90 20.92
N TYR A 361 -78.78 17.38 19.70
CA TYR A 361 -77.84 16.76 18.80
C TYR A 361 -76.45 16.63 19.43
N GLU A 362 -75.91 17.67 20.08
CA GLU A 362 -74.62 17.53 20.80
C GLU A 362 -74.66 16.49 21.92
N GLY A 363 -75.75 16.44 22.68
CA GLY A 363 -75.93 15.45 23.75
C GLY A 363 -75.98 14.02 23.20
N TYR A 364 -76.80 13.78 22.18
CA TYR A 364 -76.97 12.46 21.57
C TYR A 364 -75.78 12.04 20.71
N ARG A 365 -75.09 12.98 20.06
CA ARG A 365 -73.89 12.68 19.25
C ARG A 365 -72.80 12.05 20.10
N ARG A 366 -72.60 12.55 21.33
CA ARG A 366 -71.59 12.02 22.26
C ARG A 366 -71.85 10.54 22.59
N GLU A 367 -73.10 10.18 22.81
CA GLU A 367 -73.51 8.79 23.06
C GLU A 367 -73.53 7.96 21.76
N ALA A 368 -73.94 8.55 20.63
CA ALA A 368 -74.03 7.88 19.32
C ALA A 368 -72.66 7.45 18.77
N MET A 369 -71.60 8.22 19.01
CA MET A 369 -70.23 7.84 18.62
C MET A 369 -69.76 6.54 19.31
N GLN A 370 -70.37 6.16 20.44
CA GLN A 370 -69.99 4.96 21.20
C GLN A 370 -70.83 3.72 20.84
N LEU A 371 -72.01 3.90 20.24
CA LEU A 371 -73.02 2.84 20.11
C LEU A 371 -73.09 2.19 18.71
N ASP A 372 -73.15 2.96 17.61
CA ASP A 372 -73.18 2.41 16.22
C ASP A 372 -73.03 3.50 15.12
N SER A 373 -72.46 3.12 13.96
CA SER A 373 -72.29 3.99 12.79
C SER A 373 -73.60 4.30 12.06
N ASP A 374 -74.51 3.31 11.91
CA ASP A 374 -75.83 3.52 11.27
C ASP A 374 -76.69 4.49 12.09
N PHE A 375 -76.63 4.39 13.42
CA PHE A 375 -77.32 5.31 14.32
C PHE A 375 -76.79 6.74 14.19
N SER A 376 -75.48 6.94 14.08
CA SER A 376 -74.85 8.24 13.87
C SER A 376 -75.28 8.89 12.53
N GLN A 377 -75.35 8.10 11.45
CA GLN A 377 -75.83 8.59 10.14
C GLN A 377 -77.31 9.01 10.19
N ARG A 378 -78.18 8.21 10.81
CA ARG A 378 -79.60 8.56 10.98
C ARG A 378 -79.78 9.79 11.87
N LEU A 379 -79.02 9.90 12.96
CA LEU A 379 -79.04 11.05 13.86
C LEU A 379 -78.64 12.33 13.11
N PHE A 380 -77.55 12.28 12.34
CA PHE A 380 -77.09 13.43 11.55
C PHE A 380 -78.08 13.81 10.46
N GLY A 381 -78.60 12.85 9.69
CA GLY A 381 -79.57 13.10 8.62
C GLY A 381 -80.88 13.71 9.14
N ASN A 382 -81.40 13.20 10.27
CA ASN A 382 -82.59 13.75 10.90
C ASN A 382 -82.35 15.16 11.47
N ALA A 383 -81.20 15.41 12.12
CA ALA A 383 -80.87 16.72 12.65
C ALA A 383 -80.68 17.77 11.54
N LEU A 384 -79.98 17.39 10.45
CA LEU A 384 -79.77 18.26 9.29
C LEU A 384 -81.09 18.64 8.61
N THR A 385 -81.96 17.65 8.39
CA THR A 385 -83.30 17.89 7.80
C THR A 385 -84.09 18.92 8.63
N ARG A 386 -84.03 18.86 9.97
CA ARG A 386 -84.71 19.81 10.86
C ARG A 386 -84.08 21.21 10.87
N LEU A 387 -82.78 21.31 10.63
CA LEU A 387 -82.10 22.61 10.52
C LEU A 387 -82.36 23.30 9.18
N GLU A 388 -82.51 22.54 8.10
CA GLU A 388 -82.77 23.04 6.75
C GLU A 388 -84.24 23.46 6.50
N GLU A 389 -85.17 23.09 7.40
CA GLU A 389 -86.58 23.48 7.27
C GLU A 389 -86.75 25.03 7.27
N PRO A 390 -87.42 25.62 6.25
CA PRO A 390 -87.53 27.07 6.12
C PRO A 390 -88.42 27.69 7.22
N PRO A 391 -88.04 28.85 7.79
CA PRO A 391 -88.62 29.40 9.03
C PRO A 391 -90.04 30.01 8.92
N LEU A 392 -90.80 29.69 7.87
CA LEU A 392 -92.09 30.35 7.55
C LEU A 392 -93.23 29.37 7.19
N ARG A 393 -93.10 28.07 7.51
CA ARG A 393 -94.07 27.02 7.10
C ARG A 393 -95.53 27.30 7.49
N PHE A 394 -95.75 28.05 8.57
CA PHE A 394 -97.08 28.32 9.10
C PHE A 394 -97.52 29.78 8.95
N VAL A 395 -96.87 30.60 8.11
CA VAL A 395 -97.36 31.97 7.84
C VAL A 395 -98.40 31.89 6.73
N GLU A 396 -99.65 32.24 7.05
CA GLU A 396 -100.73 32.33 6.06
C GLU A 396 -100.31 33.30 4.95
N GLU A 397 -100.40 32.86 3.68
CA GLU A 397 -99.93 33.61 2.49
C GLU A 397 -100.66 34.95 2.28
N THR A 398 -101.82 35.15 2.92
CA THR A 398 -102.65 36.33 2.67
C THR A 398 -102.34 37.45 3.67
N ALA A 399 -101.30 38.22 3.37
CA ALA A 399 -100.98 39.47 4.06
C ALA A 399 -102.00 40.57 3.72
N HIS A 400 -103.22 40.46 4.25
CA HIS A 400 -104.19 41.55 4.18
C HIS A 400 -103.60 42.77 4.88
N SER A 401 -103.60 43.94 4.23
CA SER A 401 -102.93 45.15 4.71
C SER A 401 -103.83 46.08 5.53
N SER A 402 -105.13 45.77 5.64
CA SER A 402 -106.06 46.54 6.47
C SER A 402 -107.14 45.68 7.12
N PRO A 403 -107.70 46.10 8.27
CA PRO A 403 -108.77 45.40 8.96
C PRO A 403 -110.03 45.19 8.08
N ILE A 404 -110.32 46.16 7.21
CA ILE A 404 -111.46 46.09 6.28
C ILE A 404 -111.20 45.05 5.18
N MET A 405 -109.96 44.96 4.69
CA MET A 405 -109.58 43.97 3.68
C MET A 405 -109.72 42.55 4.22
N GLU A 406 -109.34 42.32 5.48
CA GLU A 406 -109.50 41.03 6.17
C GLU A 406 -110.97 40.67 6.43
N MET A 407 -111.81 41.67 6.76
CA MET A 407 -113.24 41.46 6.93
C MET A 407 -113.93 41.11 5.60
N LEU A 408 -113.58 41.81 4.51
CA LEU A 408 -114.11 41.57 3.16
C LEU A 408 -113.66 40.23 2.58
N SER A 409 -112.46 39.76 2.92
CA SER A 409 -111.93 38.46 2.48
C SER A 409 -112.39 37.30 3.36
N SER A 410 -113.10 37.55 4.47
CA SER A 410 -113.60 36.49 5.34
C SER A 410 -114.76 35.73 4.69
N ASP A 411 -114.76 34.39 4.81
CA ASP A 411 -115.79 33.51 4.25
C ASP A 411 -117.23 33.86 4.69
N GLY A 412 -117.37 34.55 5.84
CA GLY A 412 -118.63 35.05 6.36
C GLY A 412 -119.23 36.21 5.54
N PHE A 413 -118.38 37.09 4.98
CA PHE A 413 -118.84 38.25 4.20
C PHE A 413 -119.12 37.87 2.74
N GLN A 414 -118.37 36.94 2.15
CA GLN A 414 -118.67 36.39 0.82
C GLN A 414 -120.04 35.68 0.77
N LYS A 415 -120.45 35.02 1.87
CA LYS A 415 -121.79 34.41 1.97
C LYS A 415 -122.92 35.43 2.13
N PHE A 416 -122.66 36.63 2.65
CA PHE A 416 -123.67 37.67 2.85
C PHE A 416 -123.81 38.63 1.66
N GLY A 417 -122.74 38.86 0.89
CA GLY A 417 -122.74 39.65 -0.35
C GLY A 417 -123.20 38.91 -1.60
N GLY A 418 -123.46 37.59 -1.50
CA GLY A 418 -123.83 36.71 -2.61
C GLY A 418 -125.34 36.62 -2.91
N LYS A 419 -126.16 37.62 -2.56
CA LYS A 419 -127.59 37.67 -2.97
C LYS A 419 -127.98 39.06 -3.51
N ARG A 420 -128.34 39.06 -4.80
CA ARG A 420 -128.92 40.10 -5.70
C ARG A 420 -127.86 40.86 -6.50
N TRP A 421 -127.71 40.69 -7.82
CA TRP A 421 -128.65 40.26 -8.88
C TRP A 421 -128.18 39.04 -9.66
#